data_AF-A0A7S0LLN7-F1
#
_entry.id   AF-A0A7S0LLN7-F1
#
_cell.length_a   1.000
_cell.length_b   1.000
_cell.length_c   1.000
_cell.angle_alpha   90.00
_cell.angle_beta   90.00
_cell.angle_gamma   90.00
#
_symmetry.space_group_name_H-M   'P 1'
#
loop_
_entity.id
_entity.type
_entity.pdbx_description
1 polymer ?
#
loop_
_entity_poly.entity_id
_entity_poly.type
_entity_poly.pdbx_seq_one_letter_code
_entity_poly.pdbx_strand_id
1 'polypeptide(L)'
;RDLFAQAKTMQPCIIFIDEIDAIGKKRGRGGGMGGNDERENTLNQLLIELDGFNPSSGIVVLAGTNRPDILDPALLRPGRFDRQVVVDKPDIQGRAEIFAVHLDNLKLDNEVELYAKKMAALTPGFSGAEIANVCNEAALIA
;
A
#
# COMPACT_ATOMS: atom_id res chain seq x y z
N ARG A 1 4.05 17.17 -12.80
CA ARG A 1 3.22 17.84 -13.82
C ARG A 1 2.82 16.85 -14.91
N ASP A 2 3.78 16.17 -15.54
CA ASP A 2 3.47 15.25 -16.65
C ASP A 2 2.56 14.08 -16.27
N LEU A 3 2.73 13.50 -15.08
CA LEU A 3 1.89 12.39 -14.58
C LEU A 3 0.39 12.71 -14.65
N PHE A 4 -0.01 13.85 -14.10
CA PHE A 4 -1.42 14.25 -14.03
C PHE A 4 -1.96 14.77 -15.36
N ALA A 5 -1.11 15.36 -16.20
CA ALA A 5 -1.47 15.71 -17.57
C ALA A 5 -1.76 14.46 -18.42
N GLN A 6 -0.91 13.42 -18.31
CA GLN A 6 -1.12 12.14 -18.97
C GLN A 6 -2.41 11.47 -18.46
N ALA A 7 -2.61 11.43 -17.14
CA ALA A 7 -3.83 10.88 -16.56
C ALA A 7 -5.09 11.56 -17.09
N LYS A 8 -5.07 12.89 -17.27
CA LYS A 8 -6.20 13.64 -17.89
C LYS A 8 -6.48 13.24 -19.33
N THR A 9 -5.47 12.86 -20.10
CA THR A 9 -5.66 12.37 -21.48
C THR A 9 -6.07 10.90 -21.55
N MET A 10 -5.84 10.13 -20.49
CA MET A 10 -6.10 8.68 -20.42
C MET A 10 -7.31 8.33 -19.56
N GLN A 11 -8.21 9.29 -19.30
CA GLN A 11 -9.39 9.07 -18.46
C GLN A 11 -10.34 8.06 -19.10
N PRO A 12 -10.94 7.12 -18.33
CA PRO A 12 -10.79 6.94 -16.89
C PRO A 12 -9.53 6.14 -16.51
N CYS A 13 -8.84 6.53 -15.42
CA CYS A 13 -7.62 5.83 -14.98
C CYS A 13 -7.43 5.84 -13.46
N ILE A 14 -6.57 4.95 -12.98
CA ILE A 14 -6.12 4.90 -11.58
C ILE A 14 -4.65 5.30 -11.53
N ILE A 15 -4.30 6.23 -10.64
CA ILE A 15 -2.92 6.54 -10.28
C ILE A 15 -2.64 5.90 -8.93
N PHE A 16 -1.66 5.01 -8.85
CA PHE A 16 -1.19 4.42 -7.60
C PHE A 16 0.19 4.97 -7.24
N ILE A 17 0.33 5.49 -6.01
CA ILE A 17 1.58 6.01 -5.45
C ILE A 17 1.95 5.14 -4.26
N ASP A 18 2.94 4.26 -4.42
CA ASP A 18 3.47 3.50 -3.31
C ASP A 18 4.46 4.32 -2.48
N GLU A 19 4.63 3.96 -1.21
CA GLU A 19 5.52 4.61 -0.25
C GLU A 19 5.41 6.15 -0.24
N ILE A 20 4.19 6.68 -0.17
CA ILE A 20 3.98 8.14 -0.24
C ILE A 20 4.70 8.90 0.88
N ASP A 21 5.07 8.24 1.99
CA ASP A 21 5.89 8.85 3.04
C ASP A 21 7.33 9.18 2.60
N ALA A 22 7.82 8.66 1.48
CA ALA A 22 9.09 9.09 0.91
C ALA A 22 9.08 10.58 0.51
N ILE A 23 7.92 11.08 0.05
CA ILE A 23 7.72 12.47 -0.40
C ILE A 23 6.75 13.27 0.50
N GLY A 24 5.95 12.59 1.31
CA GLY A 24 4.86 13.16 2.09
C GLY A 24 5.17 13.40 3.57
N LYS A 25 6.43 13.30 3.99
CA LYS A 25 6.83 13.48 5.40
C LYS A 25 6.61 14.91 5.90
N LYS A 26 6.05 15.03 7.11
CA LYS A 26 5.90 16.27 7.86
C LYS A 26 7.28 16.88 8.16
N ARG A 27 7.35 18.22 8.11
CA ARG A 27 8.55 18.99 8.46
C ARG A 27 9.10 18.61 9.84
N GLY A 28 10.38 18.27 9.90
CA GLY A 28 11.11 18.18 11.16
C GLY A 28 11.34 19.59 11.73
N ARG A 29 11.07 19.78 13.02
CA ARG A 29 11.29 21.07 13.73
C ARG A 29 12.77 21.35 14.06
N GLY A 30 13.72 20.59 13.51
CA GLY A 30 15.15 20.65 13.84
C GLY A 30 16.00 20.97 12.62
N GLY A 31 16.79 22.04 12.71
CA GLY A 31 17.55 22.65 11.60
C GLY A 31 18.53 21.72 10.87
N GLY A 32 18.57 21.91 9.55
CA GLY A 32 19.56 21.36 8.64
C GLY A 32 19.42 22.05 7.29
N MET A 33 20.17 23.14 7.10
CA MET A 33 20.17 23.96 5.90
C MET A 33 20.64 23.12 4.70
N GLY A 34 19.76 22.89 3.71
CA GLY A 34 20.17 22.52 2.34
C GLY A 34 19.63 21.22 1.73
N GLY A 35 18.91 20.36 2.46
CA GLY A 35 18.47 19.05 1.94
C GLY A 35 16.95 18.84 1.81
N ASN A 36 16.12 19.76 2.31
CA ASN A 36 14.67 19.57 2.44
C ASN A 36 13.86 20.17 1.28
N ASP A 37 14.45 21.06 0.48
CA ASP A 37 13.73 21.90 -0.48
C ASP A 37 13.12 21.10 -1.65
N GLU A 38 13.81 20.08 -2.17
CA GLU A 38 13.30 19.30 -3.31
C GLU A 38 12.10 18.44 -2.94
N ARG A 39 12.13 17.81 -1.76
CA ARG A 39 11.01 17.01 -1.24
C ARG A 39 9.80 17.90 -0.94
N GLU A 40 10.03 19.06 -0.34
CA GLU A 40 8.98 20.03 -0.07
C GLU A 40 8.35 20.57 -1.36
N ASN A 41 9.16 20.90 -2.37
CA ASN A 41 8.66 21.33 -3.67
C ASN A 41 7.85 20.24 -4.36
N THR A 42 8.30 18.99 -4.26
CA THR A 42 7.58 17.82 -4.80
C THR A 42 6.23 17.61 -4.10
N LEU A 43 6.21 17.69 -2.77
CA LEU A 43 4.99 17.60 -1.97
C LEU A 43 4.00 18.71 -2.33
N ASN A 44 4.45 19.95 -2.35
CA ASN A 44 3.60 21.10 -2.70
C ASN A 44 3.01 20.96 -4.11
N GLN A 45 3.81 20.50 -5.07
CA GLN A 45 3.31 20.24 -6.43
C GLN A 45 2.25 19.13 -6.42
N LEU A 46 2.46 18.05 -5.66
CA LEU A 46 1.44 17.00 -5.52
C LEU A 46 0.13 17.54 -4.94
N LEU A 47 0.19 18.39 -3.91
CA LEU A 47 -0.99 19.01 -3.31
C LEU A 47 -1.76 19.90 -4.31
N ILE A 48 -1.05 20.70 -5.11
CA ILE A 48 -1.65 21.55 -6.15
C ILE A 48 -2.39 20.71 -7.21
N GLU A 49 -1.79 19.59 -7.61
CA GLU A 49 -2.39 18.71 -8.61
C GLU A 49 -3.63 18.01 -8.04
N LEU A 50 -3.60 17.56 -6.78
CA LEU A 50 -4.74 16.95 -6.10
C LEU A 50 -5.92 17.93 -5.94
N ASP A 51 -5.64 19.18 -5.54
CA ASP A 51 -6.68 20.23 -5.43
C ASP A 51 -7.26 20.62 -6.80
N GLY A 52 -6.50 20.38 -7.88
CA GLY A 52 -6.89 20.71 -9.25
C GLY A 52 -7.83 19.70 -9.94
N PHE A 53 -8.22 18.62 -9.26
CA PHE A 53 -9.14 17.63 -9.82
C PHE A 53 -10.60 17.96 -9.56
N ASN A 54 -11.39 17.93 -10.63
CA ASN A 54 -12.84 17.79 -10.50
C ASN A 54 -13.15 16.30 -10.19
N PRO A 55 -13.89 15.98 -9.11
CA PRO A 55 -14.30 14.61 -8.80
C PRO A 55 -15.02 13.89 -9.95
N SER A 56 -15.59 14.64 -10.90
CA SER A 56 -16.27 14.08 -12.09
C SER A 56 -15.31 13.66 -13.22
N SER A 57 -14.00 13.80 -13.05
CA SER A 57 -13.02 13.55 -14.12
C SER A 57 -12.65 12.08 -14.32
N GLY A 58 -13.21 11.15 -13.52
CA GLY A 58 -12.97 9.71 -13.68
C GLY A 58 -11.53 9.27 -13.38
N ILE A 59 -10.75 10.09 -12.68
CA ILE A 59 -9.42 9.74 -12.16
C ILE A 59 -9.54 9.40 -10.68
N VAL A 60 -9.01 8.23 -10.30
CA VAL A 60 -8.89 7.82 -8.89
C VAL A 60 -7.42 7.81 -8.51
N VAL A 61 -7.06 8.46 -7.41
CA VAL A 61 -5.70 8.44 -6.87
C VAL A 61 -5.68 7.58 -5.61
N LEU A 62 -4.83 6.55 -5.61
CA LEU A 62 -4.58 5.66 -4.49
C LEU A 62 -3.13 5.86 -4.03
N ALA A 63 -2.91 5.83 -2.72
CA ALA A 63 -1.57 5.90 -2.16
C ALA A 63 -1.39 4.89 -1.01
N GLY A 64 -0.21 4.26 -0.96
CA GLY A 64 0.20 3.34 0.10
C GLY A 64 1.25 3.97 1.00
N THR A 65 1.19 3.70 2.32
CA THR A 65 2.26 4.02 3.26
C THR A 65 2.27 3.03 4.43
N ASN A 66 3.47 2.76 4.95
CA ASN A 66 3.66 2.05 6.22
C ASN A 66 3.81 2.99 7.42
N ARG A 67 3.84 4.31 7.18
CA ARG A 67 4.11 5.34 8.21
C ARG A 67 3.10 6.49 8.13
N PRO A 68 1.80 6.24 8.39
CA PRO A 68 0.79 7.29 8.33
C PRO A 68 1.02 8.40 9.39
N ASP A 69 1.70 8.09 10.49
CA ASP A 69 1.98 8.98 11.62
C ASP A 69 2.89 10.16 11.27
N ILE A 70 3.77 9.99 10.28
CA ILE A 70 4.72 11.03 9.86
C ILE A 70 4.25 11.81 8.63
N LEU A 71 3.10 11.46 8.04
CA LEU A 71 2.61 12.16 6.86
C LEU A 71 2.22 13.60 7.19
N ASP A 72 2.43 14.49 6.22
CA ASP A 72 1.98 15.86 6.30
C ASP A 72 0.43 15.87 6.36
N PRO A 73 -0.19 16.45 7.41
CA PRO A 73 -1.64 16.51 7.54
C PRO A 73 -2.34 17.20 6.36
N ALA A 74 -1.62 17.99 5.56
CA ALA A 74 -2.14 18.58 4.33
C ALA A 74 -2.58 17.51 3.33
N LEU A 75 -1.90 16.36 3.24
CA LEU A 75 -2.27 15.26 2.33
C LEU A 75 -3.64 14.65 2.66
N LEU A 76 -4.01 14.65 3.95
CA LEU A 76 -5.19 13.98 4.49
C LEU A 76 -6.43 14.89 4.56
N ARG A 77 -6.36 16.11 4.02
CA ARG A 77 -7.49 17.05 4.04
C ARG A 77 -8.58 16.64 3.04
N PRO A 78 -9.85 17.00 3.28
CA PRO A 78 -10.93 16.77 2.32
C PRO A 78 -10.58 17.29 0.92
N GLY A 79 -10.88 16.49 -0.10
CA GLY A 79 -10.53 16.79 -1.50
C GLY A 79 -9.16 16.27 -1.95
N ARG A 80 -8.37 15.66 -1.05
CA ARG A 80 -7.08 15.00 -1.35
C ARG A 80 -7.19 13.51 -1.02
N PHE A 81 -6.38 12.99 -0.10
CA PHE A 81 -6.55 11.63 0.44
C PHE A 81 -7.57 11.65 1.59
N ASP A 82 -8.84 11.86 1.25
CA ASP A 82 -9.95 12.00 2.19
C ASP A 82 -10.55 10.66 2.66
N ARG A 83 -10.22 9.56 1.97
CA ARG A 83 -10.55 8.19 2.36
C ARG A 83 -9.29 7.47 2.81
N GLN A 84 -9.34 6.92 4.02
CA GLN A 84 -8.26 6.14 4.60
C GLN A 84 -8.76 4.72 4.83
N VAL A 85 -8.03 3.75 4.29
CA VAL A 85 -8.28 2.32 4.47
C VAL A 85 -7.08 1.76 5.20
N VAL A 86 -7.30 1.28 6.42
CA VAL A 86 -6.25 0.62 7.21
C VAL A 86 -6.20 -0.85 6.82
N VAL A 87 -5.01 -1.34 6.50
CA VAL A 87 -4.76 -2.75 6.21
C VAL A 87 -3.95 -3.33 7.35
N ASP A 88 -4.64 -4.01 8.26
CA ASP A 88 -4.01 -4.69 9.39
C ASP A 88 -3.49 -6.08 9.00
N LYS A 89 -2.74 -6.69 9.92
CA LYS A 89 -2.36 -8.10 9.79
C LYS A 89 -3.60 -8.99 9.73
N PRO A 90 -3.61 -10.03 8.88
CA PRO A 90 -4.76 -10.92 8.75
C PRO A 90 -5.03 -11.67 10.06
N ASP A 91 -6.31 -11.84 10.36
CA ASP A 91 -6.77 -12.72 11.45
C ASP A 91 -6.59 -14.20 11.08
N ILE A 92 -7.04 -15.11 11.94
CA ILE A 92 -6.88 -16.55 11.67
C ILE A 92 -7.59 -17.00 10.38
N GLN A 93 -8.75 -16.42 10.07
CA GLN A 93 -9.50 -16.77 8.88
C GLN A 93 -8.83 -16.20 7.63
N GLY A 94 -8.44 -14.92 7.65
CA GLY A 94 -7.70 -14.28 6.58
C GLY A 94 -6.36 -14.97 6.30
N ARG A 95 -5.65 -15.44 7.34
CA ARG A 95 -4.44 -16.25 7.13
C ARG A 95 -4.75 -17.57 6.44
N ALA A 96 -5.83 -18.26 6.82
CA ALA A 96 -6.21 -19.51 6.15
C ALA A 96 -6.53 -19.26 4.67
N GLU A 97 -7.27 -18.19 4.35
CA GLU A 97 -7.58 -17.80 2.97
C GLU A 97 -6.30 -17.48 2.17
N ILE A 98 -5.35 -16.75 2.77
CA ILE A 98 -4.06 -16.44 2.13
C ILE A 98 -3.22 -17.71 1.92
N PHE A 99 -3.16 -18.60 2.91
CA PHE A 99 -2.49 -19.90 2.75
C PHE A 99 -3.13 -20.69 1.61
N ALA A 100 -4.46 -20.75 1.53
CA ALA A 100 -5.15 -21.48 0.48
C ALA A 100 -4.74 -20.99 -0.91
N VAL A 101 -4.65 -19.67 -1.13
CA VAL A 101 -4.19 -19.07 -2.40
C VAL A 101 -2.76 -19.51 -2.75
N HIS A 102 -1.84 -19.49 -1.79
CA HIS A 102 -0.44 -19.85 -2.05
C HIS A 102 -0.21 -21.35 -2.19
N LEU A 103 -1.03 -22.17 -1.52
CA LEU A 103 -0.97 -23.62 -1.57
C LEU A 103 -1.65 -24.20 -2.82
N ASP A 104 -2.61 -23.51 -3.43
CA ASP A 104 -3.40 -23.97 -4.58
C ASP A 104 -2.53 -24.40 -5.79
N ASN A 105 -1.37 -23.75 -5.96
CA ASN A 105 -0.45 -24.05 -7.06
C ASN A 105 0.62 -25.11 -6.72
N LEU A 106 0.59 -25.68 -5.51
CA LEU A 106 1.58 -26.65 -5.05
C LEU A 106 1.05 -28.08 -5.13
N LYS A 107 1.95 -29.05 -5.36
CA LYS A 107 1.61 -30.46 -5.26
C LYS A 107 1.59 -30.87 -3.81
N LEU A 108 0.40 -31.17 -3.30
CA LEU A 108 0.18 -31.58 -1.91
C LEU A 108 -0.30 -33.03 -1.88
N ASP A 109 0.01 -33.73 -0.80
CA ASP A 109 -0.45 -35.09 -0.50
C ASP A 109 -1.88 -35.12 0.11
N ASN A 110 -2.44 -33.95 0.42
CA ASN A 110 -3.76 -33.78 0.99
C ASN A 110 -4.40 -32.46 0.52
N GLU A 111 -5.65 -32.24 0.91
CA GLU A 111 -6.44 -31.08 0.55
C GLU A 111 -5.81 -29.77 1.05
N VAL A 112 -5.78 -28.76 0.18
CA VAL A 112 -5.27 -27.40 0.47
C VAL A 112 -5.88 -26.83 1.76
N GLU A 113 -7.20 -26.98 1.92
CA GLU A 113 -7.96 -26.45 3.05
C GLU A 113 -7.53 -27.04 4.39
N LEU A 114 -7.10 -28.31 4.41
CA LEU A 114 -6.61 -28.97 5.62
C LEU A 114 -5.31 -28.32 6.09
N TYR A 115 -4.39 -28.05 5.15
CA TYR A 115 -3.12 -27.39 5.44
C TYR A 115 -3.31 -25.93 5.80
N ALA A 116 -4.10 -25.19 5.03
CA ALA A 116 -4.37 -23.78 5.25
C ALA A 116 -4.88 -23.50 6.67
N LYS A 117 -5.89 -24.26 7.14
CA LYS A 117 -6.43 -24.13 8.51
C LYS A 117 -5.39 -24.43 9.59
N LYS A 118 -4.62 -25.51 9.43
CA LYS A 118 -3.58 -25.89 10.40
C LYS A 118 -2.49 -24.83 10.47
N MET A 119 -1.99 -24.38 9.32
CA MET A 119 -0.93 -23.39 9.23
C MET A 119 -1.36 -22.03 9.76
N ALA A 120 -2.60 -21.60 9.50
CA ALA A 120 -3.15 -20.36 10.03
C ALA A 120 -3.19 -20.33 11.56
N ALA A 121 -3.49 -21.46 12.21
CA ALA A 121 -3.47 -21.59 13.67
C ALA A 121 -2.05 -21.51 14.26
N LEU A 122 -1.04 -21.95 13.51
CA LEU A 122 0.37 -21.99 13.93
C LEU A 122 1.15 -20.70 13.63
N THR A 123 0.57 -19.76 12.89
CA THR A 123 1.24 -18.52 12.43
C THR A 123 0.58 -17.22 12.92
N PRO A 124 0.24 -17.05 14.22
CA PRO A 124 -0.26 -15.76 14.71
C PRO A 124 0.67 -14.59 14.37
N GLY A 125 0.09 -13.51 13.85
CA GLY A 125 0.83 -12.29 13.53
C GLY A 125 1.62 -12.32 12.22
N PHE A 126 1.50 -13.39 11.42
CA PHE A 126 2.08 -13.43 10.08
C PHE A 126 1.31 -12.52 9.13
N SER A 127 2.06 -11.78 8.32
CA SER A 127 1.60 -11.04 7.15
C SER A 127 1.46 -11.96 5.94
N GLY A 128 0.78 -11.48 4.89
CA GLY A 128 0.67 -12.23 3.63
C GLY A 128 2.03 -12.55 3.00
N ALA A 129 3.00 -11.65 3.10
CA ALA A 129 4.36 -11.87 2.60
C ALA A 129 5.09 -13.00 3.36
N GLU A 130 4.95 -13.06 4.69
CA GLU A 130 5.53 -14.15 5.50
C GLU A 130 4.87 -15.50 5.18
N ILE A 131 3.55 -15.51 4.96
CA ILE A 131 2.81 -16.72 4.55
C ILE A 131 3.29 -17.22 3.18
N ALA A 132 3.39 -16.32 2.19
CA ALA A 132 3.90 -16.65 0.87
C ALA A 132 5.32 -17.22 0.94
N ASN A 133 6.18 -16.63 1.77
CA ASN A 133 7.55 -17.09 1.96
C ASN A 133 7.60 -18.51 2.57
N VAL A 134 6.77 -18.80 3.58
CA VAL A 134 6.68 -20.17 4.16
C VAL A 134 6.30 -21.19 3.10
N CYS A 135 5.32 -20.88 2.25
CA CYS A 135 4.89 -21.79 1.19
C CYS A 135 6.00 -22.03 0.15
N ASN A 136 6.72 -20.97 -0.23
CA ASN A 136 7.85 -21.05 -1.16
C ASN A 136 9.01 -21.90 -0.59
N GLU A 137 9.40 -21.66 0.66
CA GLU A 137 10.48 -22.43 1.31
C GLU A 137 10.11 -23.91 1.46
N ALA A 138 8.87 -24.22 1.81
CA ALA A 138 8.39 -25.60 1.88
C ALA A 138 8.46 -26.31 0.51
N ALA A 139 8.11 -25.61 -0.57
CA ALA A 139 8.16 -26.15 -1.93
C ALA A 139 9.59 -26.36 -2.45
N LEU A 140 10.56 -25.59 -1.97
CA LEU A 140 11.98 -25.74 -2.36
C LEU A 140 12.68 -26.92 -1.67
N ILE A 141 12.23 -27.28 -0.46
CA ILE A 141 12.82 -28.38 0.33
C ILE A 141 12.25 -29.75 -0.08
N ALA A 142 11.04 -29.77 -0.62
CA ALA A 142 10.30 -30.98 -1.04
C ALA A 142 10.86 -31.61 -2.34
#